data_AF-A0A7W6SZJ2-F1
#
_entry.id   AF-A0A7W6SZJ2-F1
#
_cell.length_a   1.000
_cell.length_b   1.000
_cell.length_c   1.000
_cell.angle_alpha   90.00
_cell.angle_beta   90.00
_cell.angle_gamma   90.00
#
_symmetry.space_group_name_H-M   'P 1'
#
loop_
_entity.id
_entity.type
_entity.pdbx_description
1 polymer ?
#
loop_
_entity_poly.entity_id
_entity_poly.type
_entity_poly.pdbx_seq_one_letter_code
_entity_poly.pdbx_strand_id
1 'polypeptide(L)' 'MSQKPLLSLRPRTELADEIRAAAEAERRPISQFLVNLVEDALAARKRANEQRSEAA' A
#
# COMPACT_ATOMS: atom_id res chain seq x y z
N MET A 1 23.48 7.03 9.35
CA MET A 1 22.25 7.36 8.61
C MET A 1 21.68 6.07 8.05
N SER A 2 20.49 5.66 8.48
CA SER A 2 19.87 4.42 7.97
C SER A 2 19.31 4.71 6.58
N GLN A 3 19.98 4.23 5.52
CA GLN A 3 19.44 4.33 4.16
C GLN A 3 18.21 3.42 4.08
N LYS A 4 17.05 4.00 3.83
CA LYS A 4 15.84 3.21 3.58
C LYS A 4 16.08 2.36 2.32
N PRO A 5 15.75 1.05 2.34
CA PRO A 5 15.92 0.20 1.19
C PRO A 5 15.06 0.72 0.03
N LEU A 6 15.65 0.79 -1.16
CA LEU A 6 14.93 1.18 -2.37
C LEU A 6 14.23 -0.06 -2.95
N LEU A 7 12.91 0.03 -3.09
CA LEU A 7 12.11 -1.01 -3.74
C LEU A 7 11.80 -0.57 -5.17
N SER A 8 12.09 -1.43 -6.14
CA SER A 8 11.70 -1.23 -7.54
C SER A 8 10.48 -2.10 -7.85
N LEU A 9 9.40 -1.47 -8.28
CA LEU A 9 8.16 -2.14 -8.67
C LEU A 9 7.93 -1.90 -10.17
N ARG A 10 7.57 -2.95 -10.89
CA ARG A 10 7.19 -2.89 -12.31
C ARG A 10 5.79 -3.51 -12.48
N PRO A 11 4.73 -2.80 -12.04
CA PRO A 11 3.36 -3.26 -12.25
C PRO A 11 3.01 -3.27 -13.74
N ARG A 12 1.93 -3.98 -14.09
CA ARG A 12 1.32 -3.87 -15.43
C ARG A 12 0.88 -2.42 -15.68
N THR A 13 0.83 -2.01 -16.94
CA THR A 13 0.52 -0.63 -17.35
C THR A 13 -0.80 -0.13 -16.74
N GLU A 14 -1.87 -0.92 -16.84
CA GLU A 14 -3.20 -0.58 -16.29
C GLU A 14 -3.11 -0.23 -14.79
N LEU A 15 -2.43 -1.08 -14.01
CA LEU A 15 -2.24 -0.84 -12.57
C LEU A 15 -1.35 0.37 -12.30
N ALA A 16 -0.34 0.63 -13.12
CA ALA A 16 0.52 1.81 -12.98
C ALA A 16 -0.26 3.11 -13.19
N ASP A 17 -1.18 3.13 -14.15
CA ASP A 17 -2.04 4.27 -14.45
C ASP A 17 -3.07 4.50 -13.33
N GLU A 18 -3.68 3.43 -12.82
CA GLU A 18 -4.57 3.51 -11.65
C GLU A 18 -3.86 4.06 -10.40
N ILE A 19 -2.65 3.56 -10.10
CA ILE A 19 -1.83 4.06 -8.98
C ILE A 19 -1.52 5.54 -9.16
N ARG A 20 -1.18 5.96 -10.38
CA ARG A 20 -0.88 7.37 -10.67
C ARG A 20 -2.10 8.25 -10.47
N ALA A 21 -3.25 7.86 -11.01
CA ALA A 21 -4.50 8.60 -10.89
C ALA A 21 -4.94 8.73 -9.42
N ALA A 22 -4.83 7.64 -8.64
CA ALA A 22 -5.17 7.65 -7.22
C ALA A 22 -4.23 8.57 -6.41
N ALA A 23 -2.91 8.48 -6.64
CA ALA A 23 -1.94 9.34 -5.98
C ALA A 23 -2.15 10.82 -6.32
N GLU A 24 -2.51 11.13 -7.57
CA GLU A 24 -2.84 12.49 -8.01
C GLU A 24 -4.11 13.03 -7.34
N ALA A 25 -5.17 12.22 -7.26
CA ALA A 25 -6.40 12.58 -6.58
C ALA A 25 -6.18 12.93 -5.10
N GLU A 26 -5.26 12.21 -4.43
CA GLU A 26 -4.86 12.48 -3.05
C GLU A 26 -3.83 13.59 -2.89
N ARG A 27 -3.32 14.16 -4.00
CA ARG A 27 -2.23 15.15 -4.03
C ARG A 27 -0.98 14.67 -3.29
N ARG A 28 -0.63 13.38 -3.45
CA ARG A 28 0.50 12.74 -2.79
C ARG A 28 1.52 12.22 -3.80
N PRO A 29 2.82 12.20 -3.46
CA PRO A 29 3.81 11.44 -4.23
C PRO A 29 3.45 9.96 -4.28
N ILE A 30 3.63 9.32 -5.44
CA ILE A 30 3.33 7.88 -5.66
C ILE A 30 4.00 7.00 -4.60
N SER A 31 5.26 7.29 -4.25
CA SER A 31 5.98 6.53 -3.23
C SER A 31 5.31 6.56 -1.86
N GLN A 32 4.75 7.71 -1.47
CA GLN A 32 4.05 7.86 -0.20
C GLN A 32 2.65 7.24 -0.25
N PHE A 33 1.94 7.40 -1.36
CA PHE A 33 0.66 6.73 -1.58
C PHE A 33 0.80 5.20 -1.47
N LEU A 34 1.80 4.62 -2.12
CA LEU A 34 2.05 3.18 -2.07
C LEU A 34 2.38 2.66 -0.67
N VAL A 35 3.16 3.42 0.11
CA VAL A 35 3.45 3.06 1.51
C VAL A 35 2.16 3.00 2.32
N ASN A 36 1.34 4.05 2.25
CA ASN A 36 0.06 4.10 2.97
C ASN A 36 -0.87 2.95 2.54
N LEU A 37 -1.00 2.72 1.24
CA LEU A 37 -1.83 1.66 0.69
C LEU A 37 -1.42 0.27 1.22
N VAL A 38 -0.11 0.01 1.31
CA VAL A 38 0.41 -1.25 1.85
C VAL A 38 0.18 -1.34 3.36
N GLU A 39 0.41 -0.25 4.11
CA GLU A 39 0.15 -0.20 5.55
C GLU A 39 -1.32 -0.48 5.87
N ASP A 40 -2.24 0.15 5.14
CA ASP A 40 -3.68 -0.04 5.28
C ASP A 40 -4.11 -1.47 4.95
N ALA A 41 -3.60 -2.05 3.86
CA ALA A 41 -3.90 -3.43 3.48
C ALA A 41 -3.42 -4.44 4.53
N LEU A 42 -2.23 -4.22 5.11
CA LEU A 42 -1.70 -5.06 6.17
C LEU A 42 -2.49 -4.90 7.48
N ALA A 43 -2.88 -3.68 7.83
CA ALA A 43 -3.71 -3.41 9.01
C ALA A 43 -5.09 -4.07 8.89
N ALA A 44 -5.73 -3.98 7.72
CA ALA A 44 -7.01 -4.64 7.45
C ALA A 44 -6.89 -6.17 7.57
N ARG A 45 -5.82 -6.76 7.04
CA ARG A 45 -5.54 -8.21 7.16
C ARG A 45 -5.34 -8.63 8.62
N LYS A 46 -4.62 -7.82 9.41
CA LYS A 46 -4.39 -8.10 10.83
C LYS A 46 -5.71 -8.15 11.60
N ARG A 47 -6.57 -7.14 11.43
CA ARG A 47 -7.90 -7.10 12.06
C ARG A 47 -8.78 -8.28 11.66
N ALA A 48 -8.79 -8.65 10.38
CA ALA A 48 -9.55 -9.80 9.89
C ALA A 48 -9.07 -11.13 10.50
N ASN A 49 -7.76 -11.27 10.74
CA ASN A 49 -7.21 -12.45 11.40
C ASN A 49 -7.53 -12.48 12.90
N GLU A 50 -7.44 -11.34 13.59
CA GLU A 50 -7.79 -11.21 15.01
C GLU A 50 -9.27 -11.59 15.25
N GLN A 51 -10.18 -11.10 14.41
CA GLN A 51 -11.60 -11.44 14.46
C GLN A 51 -11.88 -12.94 14.22
N ARG A 52 -11.10 -13.59 13.34
CA ARG A 52 -11.24 -15.04 13.10
C ARG A 52 -10.72 -15.88 14.26
N SER A 53 -9.71 -15.41 14.97
CA SER A 53 -9.15 -16.10 16.14
C SER A 53 -9.97 -15.90 17.41
N GLU A 54 -10.70 -14.80 17.56
CA GLU A 54 -11.63 -14.59 18.68
C GLU A 54 -12.96 -15.37 18.54
N ALA A 55 -13.26 -15.85 17.33
CA ALA A 55 -14.45 -16.64 17.03
C ALA A 55 -14.22 -18.17 17.05
N ALA A 56 -13.01 -18.62 17.43
CA ALA A 56 -12.61 -20.03 17.54
C ALA A 56 -12.30 -20.39 18.99
#